data_AF-A0A382PPI0-F1
#
_entry.id   AF-A0A382PPI0-F1
#
_cell.length_a   1.000
_cell.length_b   1.000
_cell.length_c   1.000
_cell.angle_alpha   90.00
_cell.angle_beta   90.00
_cell.angle_gamma   90.00
#
_symmetry.space_group_name_H-M   'P 1'
#
loop_
_entity.id
_entity.type
_entity.pdbx_description
1 polymer ?
#
loop_
_entity_poly.entity_id
_entity_poly.type
_entity_poly.pdbx_seq_one_letter_code
_entity_poly.pdbx_strand_id
1 'polypeptide(L)'
;VRENDVNMKRLGAVLQMAYNSEINNFEDLLMLKGVGPRTLKALALTSEVIHGDASRFEDPSRFSFAVGGKDGRPHPVDTESYDETIEMLQDSVEKAKLGYKDKSKALKRLHTATKDVESRYTPVAFLKDILDIEWDHAEKNGGMTFMGETVKGVTRALTSIQNTVLYGSKAKKN
;
A
#
# COMPACT_ATOMS: atom_id res chain seq x y z
N VAL A 1 -7.71 2.16 -10.52
CA VAL A 1 -8.30 2.59 -9.24
C VAL A 1 -9.05 3.89 -9.46
N ARG A 2 -10.33 3.97 -9.07
CA ARG A 2 -11.08 5.23 -8.97
C ARG A 2 -11.31 5.55 -7.50
N GLU A 3 -11.49 6.82 -7.17
CA GLU A 3 -11.74 7.25 -5.78
C GLU A 3 -12.98 6.58 -5.19
N ASN A 4 -14.06 6.46 -5.98
CA ASN A 4 -15.30 5.78 -5.57
C ASN A 4 -15.15 4.26 -5.35
N ASP A 5 -14.07 3.64 -5.86
CA ASP A 5 -13.83 2.19 -5.71
C ASP A 5 -13.02 1.88 -4.43
N VAL A 6 -12.71 2.90 -3.62
CA VAL A 6 -11.81 2.80 -2.47
C VAL A 6 -12.50 3.35 -1.23
N ASN A 7 -12.51 2.56 -0.16
CA ASN A 7 -12.92 3.05 1.15
C ASN A 7 -11.83 3.96 1.72
N MET A 8 -12.03 5.26 1.55
CA MET A 8 -11.08 6.30 1.95
C MET A 8 -10.74 6.30 3.43
N LYS A 9 -11.68 5.91 4.29
CA LYS A 9 -11.44 5.80 5.72
C LYS A 9 -10.41 4.70 6.03
N ARG A 10 -10.60 3.52 5.44
CA ARG A 10 -9.69 2.38 5.61
C ARG A 10 -8.32 2.63 5.01
N LEU A 11 -8.25 3.11 3.76
CA LEU A 11 -6.98 3.46 3.12
C LEU A 11 -6.27 4.57 3.90
N GLY A 12 -7.01 5.59 4.31
CA GLY A 12 -6.50 6.71 5.09
C GLY A 12 -5.84 6.27 6.41
N ALA A 13 -6.42 5.28 7.09
CA ALA A 13 -5.86 4.73 8.32
C ALA A 13 -4.50 4.03 8.09
N VAL A 14 -4.38 3.25 7.02
CA VAL A 14 -3.11 2.61 6.64
C VAL A 14 -2.05 3.67 6.36
N LEU A 15 -2.38 4.65 5.52
CA LEU A 15 -1.45 5.69 5.10
C LEU A 15 -1.03 6.56 6.29
N GLN A 16 -1.97 6.91 7.18
CA GLN A 16 -1.67 7.62 8.43
C GLN A 16 -0.68 6.83 9.29
N MET A 17 -0.95 5.55 9.53
CA MET A 17 -0.10 4.69 10.34
C MET A 17 1.30 4.54 9.74
N ALA A 18 1.38 4.39 8.43
CA ALA A 18 2.63 4.20 7.70
C ALA A 18 3.50 5.47 7.64
N TYR A 19 2.90 6.61 7.29
CA TYR A 19 3.65 7.85 7.02
C TYR A 19 3.86 8.73 8.25
N ASN A 20 2.94 8.69 9.23
CA ASN A 20 3.07 9.48 10.47
C ASN A 20 3.65 8.70 11.64
N SER A 21 4.17 7.49 11.37
CA SER A 21 5.00 6.71 12.30
C SER A 21 4.37 6.46 13.68
N GLU A 22 3.06 6.20 13.74
CA GLU A 22 2.36 5.83 14.99
C GLU A 22 2.88 4.50 15.60
N ILE A 23 3.73 3.78 14.86
CA ILE A 23 4.35 2.51 15.26
C ILE A 23 5.47 2.67 16.30
N ASN A 24 6.12 3.83 16.36
CA ASN A 24 7.26 4.01 17.28
C ASN A 24 6.89 3.85 18.76
N ASN A 25 5.60 3.90 19.08
CA ASN A 25 5.06 3.72 20.43
C ASN A 25 4.53 2.29 20.69
N PHE A 26 4.63 1.37 19.72
CA PHE A 26 4.09 0.01 19.82
C PHE A 26 5.24 -0.99 20.04
N GLU A 27 5.49 -1.38 21.29
CA GLU A 27 6.49 -2.40 21.66
C GLU A 27 6.32 -3.70 20.86
N ASP A 28 5.07 -4.06 20.57
CA ASP A 28 4.70 -5.24 19.82
C ASP A 28 5.04 -5.18 18.31
N LEU A 29 5.44 -4.01 17.79
CA LEU A 29 5.88 -3.78 16.42
C LEU A 29 7.40 -3.49 16.36
N LEU A 30 8.15 -3.73 17.45
CA LEU A 30 9.62 -3.64 17.45
C LEU A 30 10.26 -4.47 16.33
N MET A 31 9.65 -5.59 15.95
CA MET A 31 10.11 -6.44 14.85
C MET A 31 9.99 -5.78 13.46
N LEU A 32 9.23 -4.70 13.36
CA LEU A 32 9.08 -3.86 12.17
C LEU A 32 9.84 -2.52 12.31
N LYS A 33 10.62 -2.33 13.37
CA LYS A 33 11.44 -1.12 13.54
C LYS A 33 12.49 -1.07 12.45
N GLY A 34 12.62 0.09 11.81
CA GLY A 34 13.53 0.30 10.68
C GLY A 34 12.91 -0.01 9.32
N VAL A 35 11.68 -0.53 9.27
CA VAL A 35 10.92 -0.66 8.02
C VAL A 35 10.47 0.73 7.57
N GLY A 36 10.76 1.07 6.32
CA GLY A 36 10.36 2.34 5.73
C GLY A 36 8.83 2.48 5.59
N PRO A 37 8.30 3.70 5.45
CA PRO A 37 6.85 3.94 5.40
C PRO A 37 6.16 3.20 4.24
N ARG A 38 6.81 3.03 3.08
CA ARG A 38 6.22 2.35 1.92
C ARG A 38 6.09 0.86 2.12
N THR A 39 7.15 0.22 2.58
CA THR A 39 7.15 -1.19 2.97
C THR A 39 6.18 -1.44 4.12
N LEU A 40 6.09 -0.52 5.07
CA LEU A 40 5.14 -0.61 6.17
C LEU A 40 3.68 -0.52 5.69
N LYS A 41 3.38 0.41 4.78
CA LYS A 41 2.09 0.50 4.07
C LYS A 41 1.77 -0.82 3.35
N ALA A 42 2.73 -1.40 2.65
CA ALA A 42 2.57 -2.67 1.94
C ALA A 42 2.28 -3.84 2.89
N LEU A 43 3.02 -3.94 3.99
CA LEU A 43 2.81 -4.94 5.05
C LEU A 43 1.46 -4.75 5.75
N ALA A 44 1.04 -3.51 5.99
CA ALA A 44 -0.26 -3.24 6.61
C ALA A 44 -1.42 -3.72 5.73
N LEU A 45 -1.41 -3.36 4.45
CA LEU A 45 -2.43 -3.84 3.49
C LEU A 45 -2.38 -5.36 3.31
N THR A 46 -1.19 -5.95 3.26
CA THR A 46 -1.05 -7.40 3.14
C THR A 46 -1.50 -8.13 4.40
N SER A 47 -1.21 -7.58 5.58
CA SER A 47 -1.68 -8.13 6.86
C SER A 47 -3.20 -8.13 6.97
N GLU A 48 -3.87 -7.13 6.39
CA GLU A 48 -5.33 -7.09 6.28
C GLU A 48 -5.85 -8.19 5.34
N VAL A 49 -5.16 -8.51 4.25
CA VAL A 49 -5.52 -9.66 3.39
C VAL A 49 -5.41 -10.98 4.16
N ILE A 50 -4.39 -11.13 5.00
CA ILE A 50 -4.12 -12.39 5.71
C ILE A 50 -5.00 -12.55 6.96
N HIS A 51 -5.29 -11.45 7.67
CA HIS A 51 -5.91 -11.49 8.99
C HIS A 51 -7.25 -10.74 9.11
N GLY A 52 -7.68 -10.04 8.07
CA GLY A 52 -8.91 -9.25 8.06
C GLY A 52 -10.17 -10.09 7.86
N ASP A 53 -11.29 -9.53 8.31
CA ASP A 53 -12.63 -10.12 8.14
C ASP A 53 -13.14 -9.95 6.70
N ALA A 54 -14.09 -10.78 6.25
CA ALA A 54 -14.60 -10.78 4.87
C ALA A 54 -15.11 -9.42 4.36
N SER A 55 -15.67 -8.58 5.25
CA SER A 55 -16.15 -7.22 4.92
C SER A 55 -15.04 -6.24 4.50
N ARG A 56 -13.78 -6.62 4.69
CA ARG A 56 -12.59 -5.82 4.35
C ARG A 56 -12.28 -5.87 2.85
N PHE A 57 -12.91 -6.79 2.11
CA PHE A 57 -12.69 -7.03 0.68
C PHE A 57 -13.78 -6.43 -0.23
N GLU A 58 -14.68 -5.62 0.31
CA GLU A 58 -15.70 -4.90 -0.48
C GLU A 58 -15.09 -3.84 -1.41
N ASP A 59 -13.90 -3.32 -1.08
CA ASP A 59 -13.17 -2.32 -1.86
C ASP A 59 -11.76 -2.80 -2.27
N PRO A 60 -11.66 -3.83 -3.12
CA PRO A 60 -10.38 -4.50 -3.43
C PRO A 60 -9.36 -3.58 -4.11
N SER A 61 -9.81 -2.48 -4.73
CA SER A 61 -8.95 -1.46 -5.32
C SER A 61 -7.96 -0.87 -4.32
N ARG A 62 -8.28 -0.84 -3.02
CA ARG A 62 -7.37 -0.35 -1.96
C ARG A 62 -6.04 -1.12 -1.94
N PHE A 63 -6.04 -2.42 -2.18
CA PHE A 63 -4.83 -3.24 -2.05
C PHE A 63 -3.76 -2.92 -3.11
N SER A 64 -4.15 -2.29 -4.23
CA SER A 64 -3.18 -1.80 -5.23
C SER A 64 -2.28 -0.67 -4.70
N PHE A 65 -2.63 -0.01 -3.60
CA PHE A 65 -1.77 0.98 -2.93
C PHE A 65 -0.60 0.36 -2.17
N ALA A 66 -0.59 -0.96 -1.96
CA ALA A 66 0.47 -1.63 -1.21
C ALA A 66 1.83 -1.38 -1.88
N VAL A 67 1.95 -1.75 -3.14
CA VAL A 67 3.20 -1.65 -3.91
C VAL A 67 3.02 -0.87 -5.22
N GLY A 68 1.82 -0.39 -5.52
CA GLY A 68 1.50 0.23 -6.80
C GLY A 68 1.02 -0.78 -7.84
N GLY A 69 0.85 -0.31 -9.07
CA GLY A 69 0.31 -1.08 -10.18
C GLY A 69 1.17 -0.97 -11.43
N LYS A 70 1.24 -2.08 -12.18
CA LYS A 70 1.97 -2.14 -13.45
C LYS A 70 1.41 -1.18 -14.52
N ASP A 71 0.16 -0.75 -14.39
CA ASP A 71 -0.50 0.23 -15.24
C ASP A 71 -0.32 1.68 -14.73
N GLY A 72 0.54 1.88 -13.73
CA GLY A 72 0.75 3.17 -13.06
C GLY A 72 -0.39 3.57 -12.13
N ARG A 73 -1.32 2.67 -11.78
CA ARG A 73 -2.44 2.98 -10.88
C ARG A 73 -2.34 2.16 -9.60
N PRO A 74 -2.38 2.80 -8.41
CA PRO A 74 -2.48 4.24 -8.16
C PRO A 74 -1.18 5.02 -8.50
N HIS A 75 -0.05 4.34 -8.40
CA HIS A 75 1.28 4.78 -8.81
C HIS A 75 2.00 3.58 -9.46
N PRO A 76 3.16 3.77 -10.13
CA PRO A 76 3.98 2.68 -10.64
C PRO A 76 4.42 1.73 -9.53
N VAL A 77 4.81 0.52 -9.89
CA VAL A 77 5.28 -0.48 -8.93
C VAL A 77 6.56 0.01 -8.27
N ASP A 78 6.54 0.10 -6.94
CA ASP A 78 7.72 0.34 -6.11
C ASP A 78 8.38 -1.01 -5.84
N THR A 79 9.41 -1.34 -6.62
CA THR A 79 10.05 -2.66 -6.57
C THR A 79 10.83 -2.88 -5.28
N GLU A 80 11.45 -1.84 -4.73
CA GLU A 80 12.17 -1.91 -3.45
C GLU A 80 11.21 -2.31 -2.32
N SER A 81 10.11 -1.57 -2.16
CA SER A 81 9.10 -1.87 -1.14
C SER A 81 8.43 -3.22 -1.38
N TYR A 82 8.29 -3.63 -2.64
CA TYR A 82 7.77 -4.95 -3.00
C TYR A 82 8.71 -6.06 -2.50
N ASP A 83 9.98 -5.99 -2.86
CA ASP A 83 10.99 -7.00 -2.51
C ASP A 83 11.15 -7.10 -0.98
N GLU A 84 11.26 -5.96 -0.28
CA GLU A 84 11.34 -5.95 1.19
C GLU A 84 10.09 -6.56 1.84
N THR A 85 8.91 -6.30 1.27
CA THR A 85 7.65 -6.88 1.77
C THR A 85 7.65 -8.40 1.59
N ILE A 86 8.09 -8.89 0.43
CA ILE A 86 8.21 -10.33 0.17
C ILE A 86 9.17 -10.96 1.19
N GLU A 87 10.36 -10.39 1.33
CA GLU A 87 11.40 -10.91 2.23
C GLU A 87 10.88 -11.02 3.67
N MET A 88 10.21 -9.98 4.16
CA MET A 88 9.66 -9.99 5.52
C MET A 88 8.55 -11.02 5.73
N LEU A 89 7.69 -11.20 4.73
CA LEU A 89 6.65 -12.23 4.78
C LEU A 89 7.25 -13.63 4.73
N GLN A 90 8.26 -13.85 3.87
CA GLN A 90 8.98 -15.11 3.77
C GLN A 90 9.67 -15.46 5.09
N ASP A 91 10.48 -14.54 5.65
CA ASP A 91 11.16 -14.76 6.94
C ASP A 91 10.15 -14.99 8.08
N SER A 92 9.01 -14.28 8.07
CA SER A 92 7.93 -14.52 9.04
C SER A 92 7.39 -15.96 8.95
N VAL A 93 7.19 -16.48 7.74
CA VAL A 93 6.69 -17.85 7.53
C VAL A 93 7.75 -18.88 7.92
N GLU A 94 9.00 -18.70 7.52
CA GLU A 94 10.10 -19.61 7.82
C GLU A 94 10.35 -19.70 9.33
N LYS A 95 10.41 -18.56 10.03
CA LYS A 95 10.53 -18.53 11.49
C LYS A 95 9.35 -19.17 12.20
N ALA A 96 8.13 -18.93 11.71
CA ALA A 96 6.93 -19.53 12.31
C ALA A 96 6.93 -21.07 12.20
N LYS A 97 7.46 -21.64 11.11
CA LYS A 97 7.63 -23.11 10.94
C LYS A 97 8.58 -23.70 11.98
N LEU A 98 9.57 -22.93 12.44
CA LEU A 98 10.53 -23.31 13.49
C LEU A 98 10.01 -23.02 14.91
N GLY A 99 8.77 -22.54 15.05
CA GLY A 99 8.16 -22.19 16.34
C GLY A 99 8.36 -20.73 16.76
N TYR A 100 9.19 -19.96 16.06
CA TYR A 100 9.43 -18.53 16.33
C TYR A 100 8.34 -17.66 15.70
N LYS A 101 7.33 -17.29 16.49
CA LYS A 101 6.11 -16.65 15.99
C LYS A 101 6.08 -15.13 16.11
N ASP A 102 7.16 -14.49 16.55
CA ASP A 102 7.14 -13.06 16.89
C ASP A 102 6.87 -12.17 15.69
N LYS A 103 7.48 -12.46 14.54
CA LYS A 103 7.21 -11.72 13.28
C LYS A 103 5.77 -11.92 12.79
N SER A 104 5.28 -13.16 12.78
CA SER A 104 3.89 -13.43 12.37
C SER A 104 2.88 -12.76 13.30
N LYS A 105 3.15 -12.75 14.62
CA LYS A 105 2.32 -12.00 15.58
C LYS A 105 2.41 -10.49 15.35
N ALA A 106 3.58 -9.94 15.04
CA ALA A 106 3.76 -8.53 14.71
C ALA A 106 2.91 -8.13 13.48
N LEU A 107 2.90 -8.94 12.41
CA LEU A 107 2.05 -8.70 11.24
C LEU A 107 0.56 -8.71 11.59
N LYS A 108 0.11 -9.67 12.41
CA LYS A 108 -1.28 -9.69 12.90
C LYS A 108 -1.63 -8.43 13.70
N ARG A 109 -0.72 -7.97 14.55
CA ARG A 109 -0.90 -6.77 15.35
C ARG A 109 -0.86 -5.49 14.52
N LEU A 110 -0.08 -5.47 13.44
CA LEU A 110 -0.06 -4.36 12.48
C LEU A 110 -1.46 -4.13 11.89
N HIS A 111 -2.16 -5.21 11.53
CA HIS A 111 -3.56 -5.13 11.11
C HIS A 111 -4.45 -4.54 12.21
N THR A 112 -4.33 -5.03 13.46
CA THR A 112 -5.10 -4.50 14.59
C THR A 112 -4.83 -3.01 14.84
N ALA A 113 -3.58 -2.57 14.79
CA ALA A 113 -3.20 -1.17 14.93
C ALA A 113 -3.81 -0.31 13.83
N THR A 114 -3.85 -0.82 12.59
CA THR A 114 -4.50 -0.14 11.47
C THR A 114 -6.00 0.06 11.72
N LYS A 115 -6.69 -0.97 12.24
CA LYS A 115 -8.12 -0.88 12.61
C LYS A 115 -8.36 0.13 13.73
N ASP A 116 -7.43 0.23 14.69
CA ASP A 116 -7.50 1.24 15.74
C ASP A 116 -7.38 2.66 15.17
N VAL A 117 -6.40 2.91 14.30
CA VAL A 117 -6.25 4.21 13.60
C VAL A 117 -7.50 4.55 12.78
N GLU A 118 -8.09 3.58 12.09
CA GLU A 118 -9.36 3.75 11.34
C GLU A 118 -10.50 4.26 12.24
N SER A 119 -10.55 3.83 13.50
CA SER A 119 -11.58 4.30 14.44
C SER A 119 -11.39 5.76 14.87
N ARG A 120 -10.14 6.25 14.85
CA ARG A 120 -9.75 7.58 15.35
C ARG A 120 -9.61 8.63 14.25
N TYR A 121 -9.42 8.23 12.99
CA TYR A 121 -9.02 9.14 11.92
C TYR A 121 -9.81 8.93 10.63
N THR A 122 -10.10 10.01 9.89
CA THR A 122 -10.70 9.92 8.54
C THR A 122 -10.08 11.00 7.65
N PRO A 123 -8.99 10.69 6.93
CA PRO A 123 -8.33 11.66 6.09
C PRO A 123 -8.77 11.50 4.64
N VAL A 124 -9.58 12.45 4.15
CA VAL A 124 -9.92 12.54 2.72
C VAL A 124 -9.01 13.53 1.99
N ALA A 125 -8.47 14.53 2.70
CA ALA A 125 -7.78 15.68 2.08
C ALA A 125 -6.37 15.40 1.51
N PHE A 126 -5.67 14.36 1.98
CA PHE A 126 -4.24 14.13 1.68
C PHE A 126 -3.93 13.10 0.59
N LEU A 127 -4.95 12.40 0.04
CA LEU A 127 -4.68 11.27 -0.88
C LEU A 127 -3.94 11.73 -2.13
N LYS A 128 -4.36 12.87 -2.70
CA LYS A 128 -3.72 13.43 -3.90
C LYS A 128 -2.24 13.73 -3.65
N ASP A 129 -1.94 14.34 -2.51
CA ASP A 129 -0.56 14.69 -2.13
C ASP A 129 0.29 13.42 -1.98
N ILE A 130 -0.25 12.37 -1.37
CA ILE A 130 0.43 11.07 -1.29
C ILE A 130 0.65 10.48 -2.68
N LEU A 131 -0.36 10.49 -3.56
CA LEU A 131 -0.19 9.98 -4.92
C LEU A 131 0.92 10.72 -5.66
N ASP A 132 0.99 12.04 -5.52
CA ASP A 132 2.06 12.84 -6.11
C ASP A 132 3.44 12.47 -5.52
N ILE A 133 3.53 12.27 -4.20
CA ILE A 133 4.76 11.79 -3.53
C ILE A 133 5.18 10.40 -4.04
N GLU A 134 4.23 9.48 -4.21
CA GLU A 134 4.52 8.11 -4.68
C GLU A 134 4.95 8.09 -6.15
N TRP A 135 4.35 8.93 -6.99
CA TRP A 135 4.78 9.11 -8.38
C TRP A 135 6.18 9.71 -8.46
N ASP A 136 6.44 10.77 -7.70
CA ASP A 136 7.76 11.41 -7.64
C ASP A 136 8.84 10.45 -7.12
N HIS A 137 8.47 9.57 -6.19
CA HIS A 137 9.36 8.52 -5.68
C HIS A 137 9.68 7.49 -6.77
N ALA A 138 8.65 6.95 -7.42
CA ALA A 138 8.81 5.98 -8.49
C ALA A 138 9.71 6.53 -9.60
N GLU A 139 9.48 7.75 -10.07
CA GLU A 139 10.29 8.38 -11.12
C GLU A 139 11.75 8.63 -10.72
N LYS A 140 12.07 8.71 -9.42
CA LYS A 140 13.44 8.90 -8.91
C LYS A 140 14.18 7.61 -8.61
N ASN A 141 13.44 6.57 -8.21
CA ASN A 141 14.00 5.34 -7.64
C ASN A 141 13.69 4.10 -8.49
N GLY A 142 13.52 4.27 -9.80
CA GLY A 142 13.38 3.15 -10.74
C GLY A 142 12.05 2.39 -10.61
N GLY A 143 10.95 3.11 -10.35
CA GLY A 143 9.62 2.53 -10.34
C GLY A 143 9.26 1.87 -11.66
N MET A 144 8.45 0.81 -11.61
CA MET A 144 8.19 -0.04 -12.77
C MET A 144 6.75 0.03 -13.25
N THR A 145 6.60 0.05 -14.56
CA THR A 145 5.31 -0.17 -15.24
C THR A 145 5.46 -1.33 -16.22
N PHE A 146 4.37 -1.74 -16.86
CA PHE A 146 4.44 -2.71 -17.96
C PHE A 146 5.25 -2.20 -19.16
N MET A 147 5.48 -0.88 -19.28
CA MET A 147 6.33 -0.27 -20.31
C MET A 147 7.82 -0.28 -19.94
N GLY A 148 8.17 -0.77 -18.74
CA GLY A 148 9.52 -0.68 -18.17
C GLY A 148 9.61 0.38 -17.08
N GLU A 149 10.85 0.80 -16.82
CA GLU A 149 11.21 1.78 -15.79
C GLU A 149 10.56 3.14 -16.06
N THR A 150 10.16 3.83 -15.00
CA THR A 150 9.52 5.13 -15.08
C THR A 150 10.50 6.21 -15.51
N VAL A 151 10.11 6.99 -16.50
CA VAL A 151 10.82 8.17 -16.98
C VAL A 151 10.05 9.41 -16.56
N LYS A 152 10.71 10.29 -15.82
CA LYS A 152 10.14 11.51 -15.24
C LYS A 152 9.30 12.30 -16.26
N GLY A 153 8.03 12.52 -15.95
CA GLY A 153 7.09 13.30 -16.77
C GLY A 153 6.58 12.60 -18.04
N VAL A 154 7.30 11.60 -18.57
CA VAL A 154 6.91 10.85 -19.76
C VAL A 154 5.98 9.69 -19.40
N THR A 155 6.40 8.84 -18.45
CA THR A 155 5.64 7.64 -18.08
C THR A 155 4.29 8.00 -17.47
N ARG A 156 4.23 9.03 -16.61
CA ARG A 156 2.98 9.51 -16.02
C ARG A 156 2.00 10.03 -17.09
N ALA A 157 2.49 10.76 -18.09
CA ALA A 157 1.66 11.25 -19.20
C ALA A 157 1.13 10.11 -20.06
N LEU A 158 1.99 9.19 -20.50
CA LEU A 158 1.62 8.04 -21.35
C LEU A 158 0.60 7.13 -20.66
N THR A 159 0.87 6.75 -19.41
CA THR A 159 -0.05 5.92 -18.62
C THR A 159 -1.38 6.62 -18.39
N SER A 160 -1.40 7.94 -18.17
CA SER A 160 -2.66 8.70 -18.01
C SER A 160 -3.54 8.68 -19.27
N ILE A 161 -2.94 8.83 -20.46
CA ILE A 161 -3.64 8.78 -21.75
C ILE A 161 -4.20 7.38 -21.99
N GLN A 162 -3.35 6.36 -21.86
CA GLN A 162 -3.77 4.96 -22.02
C GLN A 162 -4.90 4.60 -21.05
N ASN A 163 -4.76 4.98 -19.79
CA ASN A 163 -5.77 4.72 -18.77
C ASN A 163 -7.09 5.43 -19.06
N THR A 164 -7.06 6.61 -19.66
CA THR A 164 -8.26 7.31 -20.13
C THR A 164 -8.93 6.54 -21.27
N VAL A 165 -8.16 5.98 -22.20
CA VAL A 165 -8.70 5.14 -23.29
C VAL A 165 -9.30 3.85 -22.74
N LEU A 166 -8.58 3.14 -21.87
CA LEU A 166 -8.99 1.83 -21.33
C LEU A 166 -10.18 1.92 -20.38
N TYR A 167 -10.22 2.96 -19.53
CA TYR A 167 -11.18 3.04 -18.42
C TYR A 167 -12.13 4.23 -18.49
N GLY A 168 -11.93 5.20 -19.39
CA GLY A 168 -12.73 6.41 -19.51
C GLY A 168 -14.10 6.20 -20.16
N SER A 169 -14.23 5.22 -21.06
CA SER A 169 -15.52 4.91 -21.71
C SER A 169 -16.54 4.29 -20.74
N LYS A 170 -16.07 3.52 -19.75
CA LYS A 170 -16.91 2.94 -18.68
C LYS A 170 -17.38 3.97 -17.64
N ALA A 171 -16.84 5.19 -17.62
CA ALA A 171 -17.24 6.23 -16.65
C ALA A 171 -18.52 6.98 -17.06
N LYS A 172 -18.91 6.95 -18.34
CA LYS A 172 -20.14 7.59 -18.85
C LYS A 172 -21.40 6.72 -18.76
N LYS A 173 -21.29 5.48 -18.28
CA LYS A 173 -22.40 4.49 -18.30
C LYS A 173 -23.05 4.20 -16.95
N ASN A 174 -22.60 4.86 -15.88
CA ASN A 174 -23.25 4.79 -14.56
C ASN A 174 -23.59 6.20 -14.09
#